data_AF-A0A1G7B3E1-F1
#
_entry.id   AF-A0A1G7B3E1-F1
#
_cell.length_a   1.000
_cell.length_b   1.000
_cell.length_c   1.000
_cell.angle_alpha   90.00
_cell.angle_beta   90.00
_cell.angle_gamma   90.00
#
_symmetry.space_group_name_H-M   'P 1'
#
loop_
_entity.id
_entity.type
_entity.pdbx_description
1 polymer ?
#
loop_
_entity_poly.entity_id
_entity_poly.type
_entity_poly.pdbx_seq_one_letter_code
_entity_poly.pdbx_strand_id
1 'polypeptide(L)'
;MLQAPFTGFFFYGSGPAKRLVKRGVLGAKAMGDTEDDPKLKALEERLSQARQRAQGENADDRPSPMGRAFRMGIDLVAGVGVGLIIGINLDGWLDTSPGFLISFLFLGFAAGIRNVIREANKMQREAEDGLQGQADEADKD
;
A
#
# COMPACT_ATOMS: atom_id res chain seq x y z
N MET A 1 -10.45 -43.50 17.76
CA MET A 1 -9.02 -43.67 18.07
C MET A 1 -8.38 -44.47 16.94
N LEU A 2 -7.67 -43.80 16.03
CA LEU A 2 -6.82 -44.48 15.04
C LEU A 2 -5.63 -43.56 14.68
N GLN A 3 -4.55 -43.77 15.43
CA GLN A 3 -3.14 -43.77 15.03
C GLN A 3 -2.66 -42.77 13.95
N ALA A 4 -1.93 -41.74 14.40
CA ALA A 4 -0.84 -41.15 13.62
C ALA A 4 0.46 -41.95 13.86
N PRO A 5 1.41 -41.94 12.92
CA PRO A 5 2.72 -41.41 13.32
C PRO A 5 3.40 -40.51 12.27
N PHE A 6 3.89 -39.38 12.76
CA PHE A 6 5.07 -38.65 12.27
C PHE A 6 6.16 -39.60 11.74
N THR A 7 6.72 -39.35 10.55
CA THR A 7 8.17 -39.51 10.30
C THR A 7 8.58 -38.98 8.93
N GLY A 8 9.37 -37.91 8.93
CA GLY A 8 9.93 -37.35 7.70
C GLY A 8 10.72 -36.06 7.91
N PHE A 9 11.37 -35.91 9.07
CA PHE A 9 12.33 -34.84 9.31
C PHE A 9 13.64 -35.27 8.64
N PHE A 10 13.87 -34.85 7.39
CA PHE A 10 15.14 -35.15 6.73
C PHE A 10 16.21 -34.19 7.23
N PHE A 11 17.01 -34.77 8.11
CA PHE A 11 18.12 -34.22 8.85
C PHE A 11 19.33 -34.02 7.91
N TYR A 12 19.96 -32.86 8.05
CA TYR A 12 21.43 -32.69 8.06
C TYR A 12 22.21 -32.83 6.75
N GLY A 13 22.33 -31.69 6.07
CA GLY A 13 23.54 -31.34 5.31
C GLY A 13 24.39 -30.36 6.14
N SER A 14 25.35 -30.88 6.90
CA SER A 14 26.38 -30.10 7.59
C SER A 14 27.69 -30.20 6.83
N GLY A 15 28.30 -29.05 6.53
CA GLY A 15 29.60 -28.95 5.88
C GLY A 15 30.17 -27.54 6.07
N PRO A 16 31.34 -27.36 6.73
CA PRO A 16 31.77 -26.08 7.27
C PRO A 16 32.80 -25.39 6.37
N ALA A 17 32.76 -24.07 6.23
CA ALA A 17 33.95 -23.32 5.84
C ALA A 17 33.90 -21.85 6.30
N LYS A 18 34.36 -21.67 7.54
CA LYS A 18 35.35 -20.66 7.95
C LYS A 18 35.04 -19.21 7.57
N ARG A 19 34.44 -18.54 8.56
CA ARG A 19 34.55 -17.10 8.81
C ARG A 19 36.00 -16.65 8.71
N LEU A 20 36.32 -15.83 7.72
CA LEU A 20 37.52 -15.01 7.74
C LEU A 20 37.13 -13.60 8.19
N VAL A 21 37.22 -13.41 9.50
CA VAL A 21 37.10 -12.11 10.16
C VAL A 21 38.41 -11.36 9.94
N LYS A 22 38.44 -10.41 8.99
CA LYS A 22 39.46 -9.36 8.99
C LYS A 22 38.92 -8.17 9.76
N ARG A 23 39.24 -8.15 11.06
CA ARG A 23 39.25 -6.94 11.88
C ARG A 23 40.42 -6.06 11.41
N GLY A 24 40.14 -5.05 10.60
CA GLY A 24 40.89 -3.79 10.59
C GLY A 24 39.90 -2.76 11.12
N VAL A 25 40.02 -2.33 12.38
CA VAL A 25 40.82 -1.15 12.74
C VAL A 25 40.56 -0.05 11.73
N LEU A 26 39.66 0.87 12.08
CA LEU A 26 39.77 2.32 11.88
C LEU A 26 38.42 2.97 12.20
N GLY A 27 38.17 3.14 13.51
CA GLY A 27 37.27 4.17 14.00
C GLY A 27 37.88 5.55 13.78
N ALA A 28 37.97 6.00 12.52
CA ALA A 28 38.62 7.27 12.19
C ALA A 28 38.05 7.93 10.93
N LYS A 29 36.72 7.97 10.75
CA LYS A 29 36.08 8.93 9.82
C LYS A 29 34.56 9.01 10.00
N ALA A 30 34.15 9.45 11.18
CA ALA A 30 32.84 10.09 11.27
C ALA A 30 32.89 11.40 10.47
N MET A 31 31.82 11.71 9.74
CA MET A 31 31.57 12.96 9.01
C MET A 31 32.32 13.08 7.67
N GLY A 32 31.71 12.64 6.57
CA GLY A 32 32.26 12.92 5.24
C GLY A 32 31.49 12.40 4.03
N ASP A 33 31.06 11.13 4.01
CA ASP A 33 30.65 10.50 2.75
C ASP A 33 29.41 9.60 2.94
N THR A 34 28.23 10.20 2.87
CA THR A 34 26.93 9.51 2.83
C THR A 34 26.55 9.11 1.40
N GLU A 35 27.45 8.43 0.67
CA GLU A 35 27.12 7.80 -0.63
C GLU A 35 27.67 6.37 -0.78
N ASP A 36 28.70 5.98 0.00
CA ASP A 36 29.41 4.71 -0.22
C ASP A 36 29.42 3.75 0.99
N ASP A 37 28.47 3.90 1.92
CA ASP A 37 28.38 2.98 3.06
C ASP A 37 27.91 1.58 2.59
N PRO A 38 28.73 0.51 2.71
CA PRO A 38 28.41 -0.81 2.19
C PRO A 38 27.14 -1.41 2.80
N LYS A 39 26.70 -0.92 3.96
CA LYS A 39 25.43 -1.30 4.57
C LYS A 39 24.21 -0.73 3.85
N LEU A 40 24.31 0.49 3.32
CA LEU A 40 23.25 1.12 2.55
C LEU A 40 23.08 0.39 1.22
N LYS A 41 24.17 0.07 0.53
CA LYS A 41 24.15 -0.74 -0.71
C LYS A 41 23.52 -2.12 -0.47
N ALA A 42 23.87 -2.79 0.62
CA ALA A 42 23.29 -4.09 0.97
C ALA A 42 21.80 -3.99 1.38
N LEU A 43 21.38 -2.89 2.01
CA LEU A 43 19.97 -2.63 2.31
C LEU A 43 19.18 -2.29 1.05
N GLU A 44 19.76 -1.49 0.15
CA GLU A 44 19.18 -1.10 -1.12
C GLU A 44 19.06 -2.29 -2.06
N GLU A 45 20.02 -3.21 -2.06
CA GLU A 45 19.96 -4.48 -2.78
C GLU A 45 18.90 -5.44 -2.19
N ARG A 46 18.73 -5.45 -0.87
CA ARG A 46 17.65 -6.21 -0.22
C ARG A 46 16.28 -5.58 -0.44
N LEU A 47 16.19 -4.26 -0.42
CA LEU A 47 14.98 -3.49 -0.72
C LEU A 47 14.61 -3.64 -2.20
N SER A 48 15.58 -3.60 -3.10
CA SER A 48 15.35 -3.80 -4.54
C SER A 48 14.92 -5.24 -4.83
N GLN A 49 15.55 -6.24 -4.20
CA GLN A 49 15.08 -7.63 -4.30
C GLN A 49 13.71 -7.84 -3.68
N ALA A 50 13.39 -7.21 -2.54
CA ALA A 50 12.07 -7.29 -1.93
C ALA A 50 11.02 -6.58 -2.79
N ARG A 51 11.36 -5.43 -3.40
CA ARG A 51 10.52 -4.72 -4.36
C ARG A 51 10.33 -5.50 -5.64
N GLN A 52 11.36 -6.17 -6.16
CA GLN A 52 11.26 -7.02 -7.36
C GLN A 52 10.46 -8.29 -7.09
N ARG A 53 10.57 -8.89 -5.89
CA ARG A 53 9.70 -10.00 -5.48
C ARG A 53 8.26 -9.54 -5.30
N ALA A 54 8.02 -8.38 -4.69
CA ALA A 54 6.69 -7.79 -4.63
C ALA A 54 6.15 -7.45 -6.03
N GLN A 55 6.95 -6.86 -6.93
CA GLN A 55 6.54 -6.51 -8.30
C GLN A 55 6.36 -7.73 -9.22
N GLY A 56 7.13 -8.80 -9.02
CA GLY A 56 7.05 -10.03 -9.81
C GLY A 56 5.92 -10.97 -9.39
N GLU A 57 5.48 -10.90 -8.14
CA GLU A 57 4.30 -11.64 -7.63
C GLU A 57 3.00 -10.84 -7.82
N ASN A 58 3.10 -9.51 -7.99
CA ASN A 58 1.98 -8.62 -8.25
C ASN A 58 1.91 -8.13 -9.71
N ALA A 59 1.93 -9.05 -10.68
CA ALA A 59 1.52 -8.70 -12.05
C ALA A 59 0.04 -8.22 -12.14
N ASP A 60 -0.71 -8.30 -11.03
CA ASP A 60 -2.07 -7.82 -10.83
C ASP A 60 -2.16 -6.62 -9.84
N ASP A 61 -1.07 -5.86 -9.64
CA ASP A 61 -1.08 -4.64 -8.80
C ASP A 61 -1.92 -3.49 -9.38
N ARG A 62 -2.40 -3.64 -10.63
CA ARG A 62 -3.40 -2.73 -11.20
C ARG A 62 -4.75 -3.07 -10.57
N PRO A 63 -5.39 -2.15 -9.83
CA PRO A 63 -6.69 -2.40 -9.23
C PRO A 63 -7.65 -2.93 -10.30
N SER A 64 -8.08 -4.18 -10.13
CA SER A 64 -9.02 -4.81 -11.05
C SER A 64 -10.26 -3.92 -11.19
N PRO A 65 -10.97 -3.94 -12.34
CA PRO A 65 -12.20 -3.16 -12.51
C PRO A 65 -13.17 -3.35 -11.34
N MET A 66 -13.24 -4.56 -10.79
CA MET A 66 -14.03 -4.89 -9.62
C MET A 66 -13.47 -4.25 -8.33
N GLY A 67 -12.16 -4.31 -8.11
CA GLY A 67 -11.50 -3.65 -6.96
C GLY A 67 -11.69 -2.14 -6.96
N ARG A 68 -11.68 -1.50 -8.13
CA ARG A 68 -11.97 -0.06 -8.29
C ARG A 68 -13.41 0.27 -7.93
N ALA A 69 -14.37 -0.49 -8.45
CA ALA A 69 -15.77 -0.32 -8.10
C ALA A 69 -16.02 -0.53 -6.59
N PHE A 70 -15.39 -1.53 -5.99
CA PHE A 70 -15.49 -1.78 -4.56
C PHE A 70 -14.94 -0.62 -3.72
N ARG A 71 -13.78 -0.06 -4.11
CA ARG A 71 -13.21 1.11 -3.43
C ARG A 71 -14.12 2.34 -3.53
N MET A 72 -14.71 2.61 -4.69
CA MET A 72 -15.72 3.68 -4.83
C MET A 72 -16.92 3.45 -3.90
N GLY A 73 -17.37 2.20 -3.77
CA GLY A 73 -18.41 1.82 -2.81
C GLY A 73 -18.01 2.11 -1.37
N ILE A 74 -16.78 1.75 -0.97
CA ILE A 74 -16.25 2.06 0.36
C ILE A 74 -16.15 3.57 0.57
N ASP A 75 -15.71 4.36 -0.41
CA ASP A 75 -15.61 5.81 -0.26
C ASP A 75 -16.97 6.46 0.01
N LEU A 76 -18.03 5.95 -0.62
CA LEU A 76 -19.41 6.37 -0.36
C LEU A 76 -19.86 5.97 1.05
N VAL A 77 -19.67 4.71 1.43
CA VAL A 77 -20.06 4.18 2.75
C VAL A 77 -19.27 4.87 3.87
N ALA A 78 -17.99 5.17 3.66
CA ALA A 78 -17.16 5.89 4.61
C ALA A 78 -17.68 7.32 4.82
N GLY A 79 -18.03 8.04 3.75
CA GLY A 79 -18.61 9.38 3.86
C GLY A 79 -19.92 9.39 4.67
N VAL A 80 -20.83 8.46 4.36
CA VAL A 80 -22.10 8.30 5.09
C VAL A 80 -21.85 7.89 6.54
N GLY A 81 -20.95 6.92 6.77
CA GLY A 81 -20.60 6.42 8.10
C GLY A 81 -20.04 7.52 9.01
N VAL A 82 -19.14 8.37 8.49
CA VAL A 82 -18.63 9.53 9.22
C VAL A 82 -19.76 10.53 9.54
N GLY A 83 -20.64 10.81 8.58
CA GLY A 83 -21.80 11.68 8.81
C GLY A 83 -22.74 11.14 9.90
N LEU A 84 -23.01 9.83 9.91
CA LEU A 84 -23.83 9.19 10.93
C LEU A 84 -23.18 9.22 12.31
N ILE A 85 -21.87 8.90 12.40
CA ILE A 85 -21.13 8.94 13.66
C ILE A 85 -21.19 10.35 14.25
N ILE A 86 -20.89 11.37 13.43
CA ILE A 86 -20.92 12.77 13.89
C ILE A 86 -22.35 13.17 14.27
N GLY A 87 -23.34 12.86 13.43
CA GLY A 87 -24.74 13.20 13.64
C GLY A 87 -25.31 12.65 14.94
N ILE A 88 -25.07 11.36 15.23
CA ILE A 88 -25.52 10.71 16.47
C ILE A 88 -24.82 11.32 17.69
N ASN A 89 -23.50 11.57 17.61
CA ASN A 89 -22.77 12.19 18.71
C ASN A 89 -23.28 13.61 19.00
N LEU A 90 -23.58 14.40 17.96
CA LEU A 90 -24.05 15.77 18.10
C LEU A 90 -25.48 15.84 18.67
N ASP A 91 -26.40 15.03 18.13
CA ASP A 91 -27.77 14.97 18.64
C ASP A 91 -27.80 14.51 20.11
N GLY A 92 -26.93 13.57 20.50
CA GLY A 92 -26.80 13.11 21.88
C GLY A 92 -26.19 14.14 22.85
N TRP A 93 -25.37 15.07 22.38
CA TRP A 93 -24.80 16.12 23.23
C TRP A 93 -25.72 17.33 23.38
N LEU A 94 -26.51 17.63 22.35
CA LEU A 94 -27.40 18.79 22.31
C LEU A 94 -28.83 18.45 22.75
N ASP A 95 -29.10 17.19 23.09
CA ASP A 95 -30.43 16.66 23.42
C ASP A 95 -31.48 17.05 22.36
N THR A 96 -31.03 17.22 21.12
CA THR A 96 -31.86 17.66 20.00
C THR A 96 -32.63 16.48 19.41
N SER A 97 -33.79 16.78 18.85
CA SER A 97 -34.45 15.88 17.90
C SER A 97 -33.47 15.53 16.76
N PRO A 98 -33.67 14.44 15.98
CA PRO A 98 -32.67 13.90 15.04
C PRO A 98 -32.37 14.79 13.80
N GLY A 99 -32.38 16.11 13.96
CA GLY A 99 -32.12 17.11 12.94
C GLY A 99 -30.65 17.22 12.56
N PHE A 100 -29.70 17.12 13.52
CA PHE A 100 -28.28 17.11 13.14
C PHE A 100 -27.92 15.81 12.44
N LEU A 101 -28.44 14.67 12.88
CA LEU A 101 -28.24 13.40 12.19
C LEU A 101 -28.70 13.46 10.73
N ILE A 102 -29.90 13.98 10.46
CA ILE A 102 -30.40 14.14 9.08
C ILE A 102 -29.50 15.07 8.28
N SER A 103 -29.11 16.22 8.85
CA SER A 103 -28.25 17.20 8.18
C SER A 103 -26.86 16.63 7.86
N PHE A 104 -26.24 15.94 8.81
CA PHE A 104 -24.94 15.29 8.65
C PHE A 104 -24.99 14.05 7.78
N LEU A 105 -26.14 13.36 7.68
CA LEU A 105 -26.34 12.29 6.72
C LEU A 105 -26.26 12.82 5.28
N PHE A 106 -26.94 13.92 4.97
CA PHE A 106 -26.85 14.56 3.64
C PHE A 106 -25.44 15.09 3.37
N LEU A 107 -24.80 15.71 4.36
CA LEU A 107 -23.41 16.17 4.24
C LEU A 107 -22.44 15.02 3.98
N GLY A 108 -22.56 13.92 4.73
CA GLY A 108 -21.74 12.72 4.59
C GLY A 108 -21.94 12.04 3.24
N PHE A 109 -23.19 11.96 2.77
CA PHE A 109 -23.52 11.45 1.44
C PHE A 109 -22.94 12.32 0.33
N ALA A 110 -23.09 13.65 0.42
CA ALA A 110 -22.51 14.60 -0.53
C ALA A 110 -20.97 14.51 -0.55
N ALA A 111 -20.33 14.35 0.61
CA ALA A 111 -18.89 14.12 0.72
C ALA A 111 -18.47 12.79 0.06
N GLY A 112 -19.23 11.72 0.28
CA GLY A 112 -19.01 10.41 -0.34
C GLY A 112 -19.09 10.49 -1.87
N ILE A 113 -20.16 11.08 -2.42
CA ILE A 113 -20.29 11.32 -3.86
C ILE A 113 -19.11 12.14 -4.40
N ARG A 114 -18.73 13.21 -3.70
CA ARG A 114 -17.62 14.07 -4.12
C ARG A 114 -16.30 13.31 -4.20
N ASN A 115 -16.04 12.39 -3.26
CA ASN A 115 -14.86 11.53 -3.30
C ASN A 115 -14.89 10.59 -4.50
N VAL A 116 -16.04 9.95 -4.77
CA VAL A 116 -16.22 9.06 -5.93
C VAL A 116 -16.01 9.79 -7.25
N ILE A 117 -16.62 10.97 -7.41
CA ILE A 117 -16.45 11.79 -8.64
C ILE A 117 -14.98 12.19 -8.82
N ARG A 118 -14.30 12.57 -7.73
CA ARG A 118 -12.88 12.91 -7.79
C ARG A 118 -12.04 11.73 -8.26
N GLU A 119 -12.30 10.53 -7.73
CA GLU A 119 -11.60 9.31 -8.12
C GLU A 119 -11.90 8.96 -9.58
N ALA A 120 -13.16 9.02 -9.99
CA ALA A 120 -13.57 8.75 -11.38
C ALA A 120 -12.89 9.71 -12.38
N ASN A 121 -12.83 11.01 -12.05
CA ASN A 121 -12.16 12.00 -12.88
C ASN A 121 -10.63 11.78 -12.95
N LYS A 122 -10.02 11.34 -11.85
CA LYS A 122 -8.58 10.98 -11.83
C LYS A 122 -8.31 9.80 -12.77
N MET A 123 -9.16 8.79 -12.71
CA MET A 123 -9.04 7.60 -13.56
C MET A 123 -9.20 7.91 -15.06
N GLN A 124 -10.07 8.86 -15.42
CA GLN A 124 -10.21 9.30 -16.81
C GLN A 124 -8.94 9.98 -17.33
N ARG A 125 -8.35 10.88 -16.54
CA ARG A 125 -7.10 11.58 -16.89
C ARG A 125 -5.92 10.62 -17.05
N GLU A 126 -5.77 9.66 -16.13
CA GLU A 126 -4.72 8.64 -16.21
C GLU A 126 -4.85 7.77 -17.48
N ALA A 127 -6.09 7.52 -17.95
CA ALA A 127 -6.32 6.79 -19.18
C ALA A 127 -5.96 7.61 -20.44
N GLU A 128 -6.18 8.93 -20.41
CA GLU A 128 -5.81 9.86 -21.49
C GLU A 128 -4.30 10.07 -21.58
N ASP A 129 -3.63 10.27 -20.45
CA ASP A 129 -2.17 10.49 -20.38
C ASP A 129 -1.39 9.23 -20.82
N GLY A 130 -1.91 8.03 -20.50
CA GLY A 130 -1.32 6.76 -20.92
C GLY A 130 -1.37 6.50 -22.43
N LEU A 131 -2.30 7.13 -23.15
CA LEU A 131 -2.40 7.04 -24.61
C LEU A 131 -1.41 7.99 -25.30
N GLN A 132 -1.14 9.16 -24.73
CA GLN A 132 -0.18 10.13 -25.28
C GLN A 132 1.26 9.63 -25.15
N GLY A 133 1.62 9.01 -24.02
CA GLY A 133 2.96 8.43 -23.84
C GLY A 133 3.29 7.30 -24.83
N GLN A 134 2.30 6.56 -25.33
CA GLN A 134 2.51 5.55 -26.38
C GLN A 134 2.62 6.15 -27.78
N ALA A 135 1.95 7.28 -28.04
CA ALA A 135 2.05 7.96 -29.33
C ALA A 135 3.39 8.68 -29.51
N ASP A 136 3.93 9.28 -28.44
CA ASP A 136 5.22 9.97 -28.46
C ASP A 136 6.43 9.01 -28.56
N GLU A 137 6.26 7.75 -28.14
CA GLU A 137 7.30 6.71 -28.25
C GLU A 137 7.30 6.02 -29.63
N ALA A 138 6.13 5.93 -30.29
CA ALA A 138 6.01 5.38 -31.64
C ALA A 138 6.48 6.32 -32.77
N ASP A 139 6.61 7.62 -32.51
CA ASP A 139 7.12 8.63 -33.46
C ASP A 139 8.67 8.79 -33.40
N LYS A 140 9.32 8.08 -32.47
CA LYS A 140 10.78 8.16 -32.25
C LYS A 140 11.59 7.06 -32.93
N ASP A 141 10.92 6.10 -33.57
CA ASP A 141 11.50 4.99 -34.35
C ASP A 141 11.42 5.26 -35.86
#